data_AF-A0A7X0EUT0-F1
#
_entry.id   AF-A0A7X0EUT0-F1
#
_cell.length_a   1.000
_cell.length_b   1.000
_cell.length_c   1.000
_cell.angle_alpha   90.00
_cell.angle_beta   90.00
_cell.angle_gamma   90.00
#
_symmetry.space_group_name_H-M   'P 1'
#
loop_
_entity.id
_entity.type
_entity.pdbx_description
1 polymer ?
#
loop_
_entity_poly.entity_id
_entity_poly.type
_entity_poly.pdbx_seq_one_letter_code
_entity_poly.pdbx_strand_id
1 'polypeptide(L)'
;MGNPLSYLDLLGLAPGDLFVSPDDVAVDAGNYSRARQDQAIEYGGWVYKKGNCWTYTFLAGEARRVPGDALRKTQPTNADLIWHTHPSGGNPYHKENFSDGDFNTADGISESGAVGKKYGVYLNTPGGNNMFYDGRTNDPSMKQRYLPSHGSTPNKCGCQP
;
A
#
# COMPACT_ATOMS: atom_id res chain seq x y z
N MET A 1 -25.66 19.08 23.61
CA MET A 1 -24.20 19.06 23.82
C MET A 1 -23.67 17.80 23.16
N GLY A 2 -23.32 17.88 21.88
CA GLY A 2 -22.69 16.79 21.15
C GLY A 2 -21.21 16.89 21.39
N ASN A 3 -20.66 15.97 22.17
CA ASN A 3 -19.22 15.86 22.35
C ASN A 3 -18.69 15.26 21.04
N PRO A 4 -17.95 15.98 20.18
CA PRO A 4 -17.29 15.33 19.08
C PRO A 4 -16.20 14.47 19.72
N LEU A 5 -16.45 13.17 19.83
CA LEU A 5 -15.36 12.20 19.94
C LEU A 5 -14.58 12.29 18.62
N SER A 6 -13.75 13.33 18.53
CA SER A 6 -12.60 13.34 17.66
C SER A 6 -11.82 12.11 18.07
N TYR A 7 -11.88 11.06 17.27
CA TYR A 7 -10.95 9.94 17.38
C TYR A 7 -9.56 10.56 17.27
N LEU A 8 -8.91 10.76 18.42
CA LEU A 8 -7.52 11.15 18.49
C LEU A 8 -6.76 10.06 17.74
N ASP A 9 -6.18 10.42 16.61
CA ASP A 9 -5.22 9.58 15.92
C ASP A 9 -3.93 9.58 16.76
N LEU A 10 -3.97 8.84 17.88
CA LEU A 10 -2.89 8.81 18.88
C LEU A 10 -1.58 8.29 18.29
N LEU A 11 -1.65 7.55 17.19
CA LEU A 11 -0.49 6.98 16.52
C LEU A 11 -0.09 7.78 15.28
N GLY A 12 -0.93 8.70 14.81
CA GLY A 12 -0.76 9.33 13.51
C GLY A 12 -0.63 8.23 12.45
N LEU A 13 -1.65 7.41 12.22
CA LEU A 13 -1.58 6.37 11.19
C LEU A 13 -2.67 6.59 10.13
N ALA A 14 -3.31 7.75 10.12
CA ALA A 14 -4.41 8.00 9.20
C ALA A 14 -3.91 8.20 7.75
N PRO A 15 -4.70 7.76 6.75
CA PRO A 15 -4.51 8.16 5.37
C PRO A 15 -4.44 9.68 5.25
N GLY A 16 -3.40 10.19 4.59
CA GLY A 16 -3.13 11.63 4.47
C GLY A 16 -1.97 12.13 5.32
N ASP A 17 -1.48 11.31 6.26
CA ASP A 17 -0.27 11.60 7.01
C ASP A 17 0.97 11.70 6.12
N LEU A 18 1.97 12.47 6.57
CA LEU A 18 3.16 12.78 5.79
C LEU A 18 4.38 12.02 6.32
N PHE A 19 5.14 11.42 5.40
CA PHE A 19 6.28 10.55 5.69
C PHE A 19 7.52 10.93 4.89
N VAL A 20 8.70 10.58 5.41
CA VAL A 20 9.99 10.91 4.80
C VAL A 20 10.21 10.13 3.50
N SER A 21 9.74 8.90 3.42
CA SER A 21 9.94 8.02 2.28
C SER A 21 8.64 7.28 1.88
N PRO A 22 8.55 6.77 0.64
CA PRO A 22 7.42 5.93 0.24
C PRO A 22 7.39 4.58 0.99
N ASP A 23 8.52 4.12 1.52
CA ASP A 23 8.59 2.90 2.32
C ASP A 23 7.95 3.10 3.69
N ASP A 24 8.20 4.26 4.32
CA ASP A 24 7.53 4.65 5.57
C ASP A 24 6.02 4.76 5.36
N VAL A 25 5.57 5.27 4.21
CA VAL A 25 4.15 5.26 3.83
C VAL A 25 3.60 3.84 3.75
N ALA A 26 4.31 2.93 3.10
CA ALA A 26 3.85 1.55 2.92
C ALA A 26 3.73 0.81 4.26
N VAL A 27 4.68 1.03 5.18
CA VAL A 27 4.64 0.50 6.55
C VAL A 27 3.44 1.07 7.31
N ASP A 28 3.22 2.39 7.23
CA ASP A 28 2.08 3.04 7.87
C ASP A 28 0.74 2.50 7.35
N ALA A 29 0.57 2.43 6.03
CA ALA A 29 -0.64 1.92 5.41
C ALA A 29 -0.92 0.46 5.80
N GLY A 30 0.14 -0.35 5.95
CA GLY A 30 0.07 -1.68 6.54
C GLY A 30 -0.42 -1.68 7.98
N ASN A 31 0.20 -0.87 8.85
CA ASN A 31 -0.20 -0.76 10.26
C ASN A 31 -1.66 -0.29 10.39
N TYR A 32 -2.05 0.72 9.61
CA TYR A 32 -3.40 1.27 9.63
C TYR A 32 -4.45 0.25 9.16
N SER A 33 -4.17 -0.46 8.06
CA SER A 33 -5.07 -1.48 7.53
C SER A 33 -5.23 -2.67 8.48
N ARG A 34 -4.16 -3.07 9.18
CA ARG A 34 -4.20 -4.17 10.17
C ARG A 34 -4.95 -3.82 11.46
N ALA A 35 -5.08 -2.53 11.77
CA ALA A 35 -5.93 -2.07 12.87
C ALA A 35 -7.44 -2.09 12.55
N ARG A 36 -7.84 -2.39 11.31
CA ARG A 36 -9.25 -2.45 10.90
C ARG A 36 -9.93 -3.72 11.40
N GLN A 37 -11.25 -3.64 11.64
CA GLN A 37 -12.03 -4.79 12.11
C GLN A 37 -12.14 -5.90 11.04
N ASP A 38 -12.32 -5.52 9.78
CA ASP A 38 -12.45 -6.49 8.69
C ASP A 38 -11.08 -6.82 8.10
N GLN A 39 -10.51 -7.95 8.50
CA GLN A 39 -9.27 -8.48 7.95
C GLN A 39 -9.51 -9.52 6.84
N ALA A 40 -10.76 -9.76 6.44
CA ALA A 40 -11.11 -10.73 5.40
C ALA A 40 -11.06 -10.12 3.98
N ILE A 41 -10.85 -8.81 3.87
CA ILE A 41 -10.73 -8.07 2.61
C ILE A 41 -9.32 -7.52 2.41
N GLU A 42 -9.02 -7.18 1.17
CA GLU A 42 -7.81 -6.43 0.82
C GLU A 42 -8.04 -4.93 0.97
N TYR A 43 -7.08 -4.25 1.58
CA TYR A 43 -6.96 -2.80 1.54
C TYR A 43 -5.87 -2.41 0.56
N GLY A 44 -5.93 -1.20 0.03
CA GLY A 44 -4.82 -0.66 -0.74
C GLY A 44 -5.06 0.77 -1.19
N GLY A 45 -4.21 1.23 -2.09
CA GLY A 45 -4.26 2.58 -2.61
C GLY A 45 -2.98 2.99 -3.30
N TRP A 46 -2.83 4.29 -3.47
CA TRP A 46 -1.65 4.89 -4.10
C TRP A 46 -0.73 5.46 -3.05
N VAL A 47 0.57 5.26 -3.22
CA VAL A 47 1.62 6.02 -2.54
C VAL A 47 2.04 7.16 -3.47
N TYR A 48 2.08 8.38 -2.97
CA TYR A 48 2.36 9.55 -3.79
C TYR A 48 3.04 10.66 -3.00
N LYS A 49 3.68 11.57 -3.75
CA LYS A 49 4.39 12.70 -3.18
C LYS A 49 3.44 13.89 -2.95
N LYS A 50 3.55 14.54 -1.79
CA LYS A 50 2.85 15.77 -1.43
C LYS A 50 3.89 16.77 -0.89
N GLY A 51 4.28 17.73 -1.73
CA GLY A 51 5.41 18.61 -1.46
C GLY A 51 6.72 17.83 -1.39
N ASN A 52 7.46 17.97 -0.29
CA ASN A 52 8.69 17.21 -0.05
C ASN A 52 8.46 15.87 0.66
N CYS A 53 7.22 15.57 1.02
CA CYS A 53 6.84 14.40 1.79
C CYS A 53 6.11 13.37 0.93
N TRP A 54 5.90 12.19 1.50
CA TRP A 54 5.12 11.11 0.91
C TRP A 54 3.84 10.87 1.73
N THR A 55 2.79 10.39 1.09
CA THR A 55 1.53 10.01 1.73
C THR A 55 0.81 8.95 0.88
N TYR A 56 -0.38 8.52 1.31
CA TYR A 56 -1.17 7.52 0.61
C TYR A 56 -2.66 7.82 0.55
N THR A 57 -3.31 7.26 -0.48
CA THR A 57 -4.76 7.08 -0.51
C THR A 57 -5.12 5.72 0.10
N PHE A 58 -6.36 5.60 0.59
CA PHE A 58 -6.86 4.37 1.21
C PHE A 58 -8.18 3.95 0.60
N LEU A 59 -8.26 2.68 0.22
CA LEU A 59 -9.43 2.01 -0.31
C LEU A 59 -9.62 0.67 0.39
N ALA A 60 -10.86 0.39 0.75
CA ALA A 60 -11.30 -0.96 1.09
C ALA A 60 -11.69 -1.70 -0.19
N GLY A 61 -11.21 -2.93 -0.33
CA GLY A 61 -11.47 -3.80 -1.46
C GLY A 61 -12.41 -4.94 -1.13
N GLU A 62 -12.15 -6.06 -1.79
CA GLU A 62 -12.88 -7.32 -1.70
C GLU A 62 -11.95 -8.40 -1.12
N ALA A 63 -12.46 -9.62 -0.91
CA ALA A 63 -11.71 -10.73 -0.33
C ALA A 63 -10.45 -11.18 -1.10
N ARG A 64 -10.20 -10.66 -2.31
CA ARG A 64 -9.08 -11.10 -3.18
C ARG A 64 -8.47 -10.00 -4.05
N ARG A 65 -8.94 -8.75 -3.89
CA ARG A 65 -8.47 -7.62 -4.70
C ARG A 65 -8.95 -6.30 -4.16
N VAL A 66 -8.17 -5.26 -4.41
CA VAL A 66 -8.67 -3.89 -4.51
C VAL A 66 -9.28 -3.68 -5.92
N PRO A 67 -10.53 -3.22 -6.07
CA PRO A 67 -11.14 -3.01 -7.38
C PRO A 67 -10.34 -2.03 -8.25
N GLY A 68 -9.83 -2.50 -9.39
CA GLY A 68 -8.93 -1.73 -10.26
C GLY A 68 -9.51 -0.41 -10.77
N ASP A 69 -10.82 -0.35 -11.04
CA ASP A 69 -11.50 0.90 -11.44
C ASP A 69 -11.54 1.92 -10.29
N ALA A 70 -11.79 1.46 -9.06
CA ALA A 70 -11.78 2.33 -7.88
C ALA A 70 -10.36 2.84 -7.60
N LEU A 71 -9.37 1.96 -7.73
CA LEU A 71 -7.97 2.33 -7.61
C LEU A 71 -7.59 3.39 -8.65
N ARG A 72 -7.87 3.16 -9.94
CA ARG A 72 -7.59 4.15 -11.01
C ARG A 72 -8.26 5.50 -10.79
N LYS A 73 -9.52 5.53 -10.36
CA LYS A 73 -10.27 6.77 -10.09
C LYS A 73 -9.66 7.63 -8.98
N THR A 74 -8.94 7.00 -8.04
CA THR A 74 -8.29 7.71 -6.94
C THR A 74 -6.81 7.98 -7.19
N GLN A 75 -6.29 7.68 -8.39
CA GLN A 75 -4.89 7.87 -8.71
C GLN A 75 -4.49 9.35 -8.68
N PRO A 76 -3.61 9.75 -7.76
CA PRO A 76 -3.03 11.09 -7.79
C PRO A 76 -2.19 11.30 -9.05
N THR A 77 -2.09 12.55 -9.50
CA THR A 77 -1.30 12.88 -10.69
C THR A 77 0.13 12.39 -10.54
N ASN A 78 0.62 11.67 -11.56
CA ASN A 78 1.96 11.06 -11.62
C ASN A 78 2.25 9.96 -10.58
N ALA A 79 1.27 9.51 -9.78
CA ALA A 79 1.49 8.38 -8.90
C ALA A 79 1.78 7.10 -9.71
N ASP A 80 2.81 6.39 -9.30
CA ASP A 80 3.27 5.14 -9.92
C ASP A 80 3.66 4.08 -8.87
N LEU A 81 3.31 4.33 -7.60
CA LEU A 81 3.48 3.41 -6.48
C LEU A 81 2.11 3.02 -5.94
N ILE A 82 1.88 1.72 -5.82
CA ILE A 82 0.65 1.12 -5.29
C ILE A 82 1.03 0.41 -3.99
N TRP A 83 0.14 0.43 -3.01
CA TRP A 83 0.24 -0.44 -1.84
C TRP A 83 -1.03 -1.25 -1.71
N HIS A 84 -0.91 -2.46 -1.16
CA HIS A 84 -2.06 -3.24 -0.75
C HIS A 84 -1.72 -4.21 0.38
N THR A 85 -2.76 -4.84 0.92
CA THR A 85 -2.66 -5.94 1.88
C THR A 85 -3.23 -7.21 1.30
N HIS A 86 -2.71 -8.35 1.71
CA HIS A 86 -3.48 -9.61 1.60
C HIS A 86 -4.40 -9.81 2.80
N PRO A 87 -5.55 -10.49 2.61
CA PRO A 87 -6.50 -10.75 3.68
C PRO A 87 -6.03 -11.93 4.55
N SER A 88 -6.47 -11.96 5.82
CA SER A 88 -6.10 -13.01 6.78
C SER A 88 -6.64 -14.40 6.38
N GLY A 89 -7.77 -14.46 5.69
CA GLY A 89 -8.46 -15.67 5.24
C GLY A 89 -8.19 -16.09 3.79
N GLY A 90 -7.09 -15.64 3.18
CA GLY A 90 -6.79 -15.84 1.75
C GLY A 90 -6.17 -17.19 1.37
N ASN A 91 -5.83 -17.33 0.09
CA ASN A 91 -5.09 -18.49 -0.43
C ASN A 91 -3.75 -18.63 0.30
N PRO A 92 -3.48 -19.76 0.99
CA PRO A 92 -2.27 -19.92 1.80
C PRO A 92 -0.96 -19.84 1.00
N TYR A 93 -0.99 -20.04 -0.33
CA TYR A 93 0.19 -19.93 -1.18
C TYR A 93 0.61 -18.48 -1.45
N HIS A 94 -0.37 -17.57 -1.52
CA HIS A 94 -0.11 -16.16 -1.83
C HIS A 94 -0.22 -15.27 -0.60
N LYS A 95 -0.89 -15.67 0.49
CA LYS A 95 -1.11 -14.78 1.64
C LYS A 95 0.15 -14.11 2.21
N GLU A 96 1.33 -14.75 2.09
CA GLU A 96 2.61 -14.21 2.57
C GLU A 96 3.57 -13.77 1.45
N ASN A 97 3.17 -13.83 0.18
CA ASN A 97 4.04 -13.60 -0.98
C ASN A 97 3.31 -12.80 -2.07
N PHE A 98 4.04 -12.14 -2.96
CA PHE A 98 3.40 -11.61 -4.17
C PHE A 98 2.74 -12.74 -4.98
N SER A 99 1.53 -12.47 -5.46
CA SER A 99 0.83 -13.29 -6.44
C SER A 99 1.25 -12.93 -7.86
N ASP A 100 0.94 -13.80 -8.83
CA ASP A 100 1.14 -13.48 -10.25
C ASP A 100 0.39 -12.21 -10.66
N GLY A 101 -0.77 -11.94 -10.05
CA GLY A 101 -1.53 -10.71 -10.26
C GLY A 101 -0.79 -9.46 -9.80
N ASP A 102 -0.02 -9.56 -8.72
CA ASP A 102 0.79 -8.46 -8.22
C ASP A 102 1.97 -8.17 -9.14
N PHE A 103 2.66 -9.22 -9.59
CA PHE A 103 3.75 -9.09 -10.57
C PHE A 103 3.24 -8.53 -11.89
N ASN A 104 2.12 -9.04 -12.41
CA ASN A 104 1.50 -8.54 -13.63
C ASN A 104 1.10 -7.07 -13.49
N THR A 105 0.51 -6.69 -12.36
CA THR A 105 0.17 -5.27 -12.09
C THR A 105 1.42 -4.40 -12.11
N ALA A 106 2.48 -4.80 -11.40
CA ALA A 106 3.71 -4.05 -11.35
C ALA A 106 4.41 -3.93 -12.72
N ASP A 107 4.45 -5.03 -13.48
CA ASP A 107 5.05 -5.07 -14.83
C ASP A 107 4.14 -4.46 -15.91
N GLY A 108 2.95 -3.99 -15.55
CA GLY A 108 2.00 -3.34 -16.45
C GLY A 108 1.30 -4.31 -17.41
N ILE A 109 1.21 -5.59 -17.07
CA ILE A 109 0.64 -6.65 -17.89
C ILE A 109 -0.85 -6.80 -17.54
N SER A 110 -1.72 -6.55 -18.51
CA SER A 110 -3.17 -6.80 -18.37
C SER A 110 -3.52 -8.28 -18.48
N GLU A 111 -4.76 -8.66 -18.13
CA GLU A 111 -5.28 -10.02 -18.33
C GLU A 111 -5.17 -10.51 -19.78
N SER A 112 -5.24 -9.59 -20.75
CA SER A 112 -5.06 -9.90 -22.19
C SER A 112 -3.61 -10.06 -22.63
N GLY A 113 -2.64 -9.86 -21.73
CA GLY A 113 -1.21 -9.83 -22.02
C GLY A 113 -0.70 -8.50 -22.60
N ALA A 114 -1.59 -7.51 -22.84
CA ALA A 114 -1.17 -6.18 -23.27
C ALA A 114 -0.31 -5.51 -22.19
N VAL A 115 0.80 -4.89 -22.60
CA VAL A 115 1.74 -4.19 -21.72
C VAL A 115 1.42 -2.70 -21.71
N GLY A 116 1.31 -2.14 -20.52
CA GLY A 116 1.00 -0.74 -20.27
C GLY A 116 2.01 -0.09 -19.31
N LYS A 117 1.51 0.87 -18.53
CA LYS A 117 2.31 1.57 -17.52
C LYS A 117 2.76 0.57 -16.44
N LYS A 118 4.03 0.67 -16.06
CA LYS A 118 4.62 -0.10 -14.96
C LYS A 118 4.53 0.65 -13.63
N TYR A 119 4.55 -0.10 -12.54
CA TYR A 119 4.36 0.41 -11.18
C TYR A 119 5.34 -0.22 -10.20
N GLY A 120 5.60 0.49 -9.10
CA GLY A 120 6.08 -0.14 -7.87
C GLY A 120 4.88 -0.61 -7.04
N VAL A 121 4.98 -1.79 -6.43
CA VAL A 121 3.91 -2.40 -5.63
C VAL A 121 4.45 -2.79 -4.27
N TYR A 122 3.82 -2.25 -3.23
CA TYR A 122 4.03 -2.65 -1.85
C TYR A 122 2.96 -3.66 -1.43
N LEU A 123 3.37 -4.69 -0.70
CA LEU A 123 2.50 -5.71 -0.12
C LEU A 123 2.75 -5.84 1.38
N ASN A 124 1.68 -5.73 2.16
CA ASN A 124 1.65 -6.02 3.59
C ASN A 124 0.87 -7.33 3.83
N THR A 125 1.51 -8.34 4.41
CA THR A 125 0.91 -9.69 4.58
C THR A 125 0.28 -9.87 5.95
N PRO A 126 -0.58 -10.89 6.17
CA PRO A 126 -1.14 -11.21 7.48
C PRO A 126 -0.07 -11.63 8.50
N GLY A 127 0.99 -12.31 8.07
CA GLY A 127 2.15 -12.66 8.89
C GLY A 127 3.03 -11.47 9.28
N GLY A 128 2.72 -10.26 8.81
CA GLY A 128 3.45 -9.03 9.13
C GLY A 128 4.66 -8.76 8.23
N ASN A 129 4.81 -9.50 7.14
CA ASN A 129 5.83 -9.23 6.14
C ASN A 129 5.41 -8.02 5.31
N ASN A 130 6.36 -7.11 5.13
CA ASN A 130 6.22 -5.97 4.23
C ASN A 130 7.22 -6.14 3.10
N MET A 131 6.73 -6.12 1.88
CA MET A 131 7.54 -6.37 0.69
C MET A 131 7.31 -5.28 -0.35
N PHE A 132 8.30 -5.06 -1.18
CA PHE A 132 8.23 -4.17 -2.32
C PHE A 132 8.71 -4.90 -3.56
N TYR A 133 7.97 -4.72 -4.65
CA TYR A 133 8.38 -5.12 -5.98
C TYR A 133 8.31 -3.92 -6.93
N ASP A 134 9.34 -3.69 -7.73
CA ASP A 134 9.41 -2.58 -8.67
C ASP A 134 9.42 -3.05 -10.12
N GLY A 135 8.27 -3.02 -10.79
CA GLY A 135 8.20 -3.36 -12.21
C GLY A 135 8.85 -2.30 -13.11
N ARG A 136 9.06 -1.08 -12.62
CA ARG A 136 9.63 0.03 -13.39
C ARG A 136 11.12 -0.15 -13.66
N THR A 137 11.81 -0.98 -12.87
CA THR A 137 13.22 -1.30 -13.04
C THR A 137 13.43 -2.69 -13.63
N ASN A 138 14.49 -2.84 -14.42
CA ASN A 138 14.99 -4.14 -14.87
C ASN A 138 16.17 -4.64 -14.01
N ASP A 139 16.63 -3.84 -13.04
CA ASP A 139 17.71 -4.22 -12.15
C ASP A 139 17.20 -5.23 -11.10
N PRO A 140 17.65 -6.50 -11.14
CA PRO A 140 17.17 -7.53 -10.24
C PRO A 140 17.49 -7.24 -8.77
N SER A 141 18.53 -6.45 -8.47
CA SER A 141 18.90 -6.10 -7.09
C SER A 141 17.92 -5.10 -6.45
N MET A 142 17.21 -4.33 -7.27
CA MET A 142 16.23 -3.34 -6.85
C MET A 142 14.79 -3.82 -7.05
N LYS A 143 14.61 -4.91 -7.80
CA LYS A 143 13.32 -5.39 -8.27
C LYS A 143 12.45 -5.93 -7.15
N GLN A 144 13.03 -6.56 -6.13
CA GLN A 144 12.29 -7.07 -4.98
C GLN A 144 13.09 -6.92 -3.70
N ARG A 145 12.44 -6.44 -2.63
CA ARG A 145 13.06 -6.30 -1.30
C ARG A 145 12.05 -6.38 -0.17
N TYR A 146 12.53 -6.74 1.00
CA TYR A 146 11.77 -6.65 2.25
C TYR A 146 11.89 -5.25 2.84
N LEU A 147 10.80 -4.80 3.47
CA LEU A 147 10.70 -3.60 4.28
C LEU A 147 10.71 -3.96 5.78
N PRO A 148 10.87 -2.98 6.68
CA PRO A 148 10.58 -3.18 8.09
C PRO A 148 9.19 -3.81 8.26
N SER A 149 9.11 -4.81 9.14
CA SER A 149 7.89 -5.57 9.38
C SER A 149 6.78 -4.69 9.95
N HIS A 150 5.54 -5.16 9.80
CA HIS A 150 4.38 -4.58 10.47
C HIS A 150 4.65 -4.36 11.97
N GLY A 151 4.17 -3.24 12.52
CA GLY A 151 4.44 -2.79 13.88
C GLY A 151 5.70 -1.92 14.04
N SER A 152 6.49 -1.77 12.97
CA SER A 152 7.57 -0.78 12.95
C SER A 152 6.99 0.64 12.89
N THR A 153 7.62 1.59 13.59
CA THR A 153 7.22 3.00 13.56
C THR A 153 7.75 3.67 12.28
N PRO A 154 6.88 4.14 11.37
CA PRO A 154 7.30 4.82 10.15
C PRO A 154 7.85 6.23 10.45
N ASN A 155 8.84 6.68 9.68
CA ASN A 155 9.41 8.01 9.86
C ASN A 155 8.48 9.09 9.29
N LYS A 156 7.93 9.93 10.17
CA LYS A 156 7.09 11.06 9.79
C LYS A 156 7.91 12.16 9.12
N CYS A 157 7.38 12.72 8.05
CA CYS A 157 7.90 13.94 7.48
C CYS A 157 7.60 15.07 8.47
N GLY A 158 8.62 15.80 8.91
CA GLY A 158 8.43 16.90 9.86
C GLY A 158 7.36 17.89 9.36
N CYS A 159 6.65 18.51 10.29
CA CYS A 159 5.68 19.57 10.01
C CYS A 159 6.36 20.66 9.16
N GLN A 160 6.10 20.71 7.85
CA GLN A 160 6.49 21.86 7.06
C GLN A 160 5.53 23.01 7.45
N PRO A 161 6.05 24.20 7.80
CA PRO A 161 5.22 25.37 8.10
C PRO A 161 4.36 25.81 6.90
#